data_AF-A0A258G7T7-F1
#
_entry.id   AF-A0A258G7T7-F1
#
_cell.length_a   1.000
_cell.length_b   1.000
_cell.length_c   1.000
_cell.angle_alpha   90.00
_cell.angle_beta   90.00
_cell.angle_gamma   90.00
#
_symmetry.space_group_name_H-M   'P 1'
#
loop_
_entity.id
_entity.type
_entity.pdbx_description
1 polymer ?
#
loop_
_entity_poly.entity_id
_entity_poly.type
_entity_poly.pdbx_seq_one_letter_code
_entity_poly.pdbx_strand_id
1 'polypeptide(L)'
;MARRFRGSDTFKVDAKGRVSIPAPFRRVIEASDPDWKDGLRPNIVIVYGPESQDWLDVFSMEAIHEMDEQIGMMQRGSPERLLIEELMYGQSFEAQIDDDGRLIIPQKYRDKIGLKNEAFFISAGDYFRIWNPETYEARAARRSQRLADQYPEDFDPRSLLPPLPRG
;
A
#
# COMPACT_ATOMS: atom_id res chain seq x y z
N MET A 1 -12.96 -2.35 13.87
CA MET A 1 -12.06 -3.37 13.29
C MET A 1 -11.67 -2.87 11.92
N ALA A 2 -10.38 -2.59 11.70
CA ALA A 2 -9.88 -2.09 10.43
C ALA A 2 -10.28 -3.02 9.28
N ARG A 3 -10.90 -2.46 8.23
CA ARG A 3 -11.23 -3.22 7.03
C ARG A 3 -9.94 -3.57 6.30
N ARG A 4 -9.88 -4.78 5.74
CA ARG A 4 -8.68 -5.28 5.05
C ARG A 4 -8.90 -5.29 3.54
N PHE A 5 -7.92 -4.81 2.79
CA PHE A 5 -7.86 -5.01 1.35
C PHE A 5 -7.70 -6.49 1.02
N ARG A 6 -8.29 -6.97 -0.07
CA ARG A 6 -8.20 -8.38 -0.50
C ARG A 6 -8.16 -8.47 -2.03
N GLY A 7 -7.16 -9.19 -2.55
CA GLY A 7 -6.99 -9.44 -3.97
C GLY A 7 -5.82 -8.69 -4.60
N SER A 8 -5.74 -8.81 -5.93
CA SER A 8 -4.75 -8.16 -6.78
C SER A 8 -5.28 -8.08 -8.21
N ASP A 9 -5.00 -6.98 -8.89
CA ASP A 9 -5.49 -6.71 -10.25
C ASP A 9 -4.51 -5.81 -11.01
N THR A 10 -4.46 -5.92 -12.34
CA THR A 10 -3.66 -5.04 -13.21
C THR A 10 -4.56 -4.09 -13.98
N PHE A 11 -4.22 -2.81 -14.00
CA PHE A 11 -4.95 -1.79 -14.76
C PHE A 11 -4.01 -0.96 -15.64
N LYS A 12 -4.54 -0.48 -16.77
CA LYS A 12 -3.82 0.45 -17.63
C LYS A 12 -3.69 1.83 -16.96
N VAL A 13 -2.52 2.43 -17.15
CA VAL A 13 -2.21 3.80 -16.76
C VAL A 13 -2.35 4.67 -18.00
N ASP A 14 -3.16 5.73 -17.92
CA ASP A 14 -3.35 6.64 -19.05
C ASP A 14 -2.18 7.63 -19.21
N ALA A 15 -2.19 8.41 -20.29
CA ALA A 15 -1.15 9.41 -20.58
C ALA A 15 -0.99 10.49 -19.50
N LYS A 16 -2.02 10.71 -18.66
CA LYS A 16 -1.99 11.68 -17.55
C LYS A 16 -1.56 11.03 -16.23
N GLY A 17 -1.22 9.73 -16.23
CA GLY A 17 -0.87 8.97 -15.04
C GLY A 17 -2.08 8.53 -14.22
N ARG A 18 -3.29 8.56 -14.79
CA ARG A 18 -4.50 8.09 -14.11
C ARG A 18 -4.65 6.58 -14.24
N VAL A 19 -5.03 5.94 -13.14
CA VAL A 19 -5.27 4.50 -13.08
C VAL A 19 -6.51 4.19 -12.23
N SER A 20 -7.35 3.28 -12.69
CA SER A 20 -8.52 2.83 -11.93
C SER A 20 -8.10 2.00 -10.72
N ILE A 21 -8.68 2.32 -9.56
CA ILE A 21 -8.51 1.52 -8.34
C ILE A 21 -9.49 0.33 -8.40
N PRO A 22 -9.06 -0.90 -8.02
CA PRO A 22 -9.97 -2.04 -7.91
C PRO A 22 -11.24 -1.70 -7.12
N ALA A 23 -12.41 -2.10 -7.63
CA ALA A 23 -13.68 -1.79 -6.97
C ALA A 23 -13.77 -2.26 -5.50
N PRO A 24 -13.24 -3.44 -5.12
CA PRO A 24 -13.19 -3.85 -3.71
C PRO A 24 -12.30 -2.93 -2.85
N PHE A 25 -11.24 -2.35 -3.41
CA PHE A 25 -10.33 -1.48 -2.68
C PHE A 25 -10.98 -0.11 -2.43
N ARG A 26 -11.69 0.44 -3.41
CA ARG A 26 -12.45 1.69 -3.25
C ARG A 26 -13.40 1.64 -2.05
N ARG A 27 -14.14 0.54 -1.90
CA ARG A 27 -15.07 0.32 -0.76
C ARG A 27 -14.37 0.26 0.60
N VAL A 28 -13.12 -0.19 0.64
CA VAL A 28 -12.32 -0.19 1.87
C VAL A 28 -11.86 1.22 2.18
N ILE A 29 -11.36 1.94 1.17
CA ILE A 29 -10.88 3.32 1.30
C ILE A 29 -11.99 4.25 1.79
N GLU A 30 -13.14 4.28 1.11
CA GLU A 30 -14.30 5.11 1.48
C GLU A 30 -14.75 4.86 2.93
N ALA A 31 -14.70 3.60 3.36
CA ALA A 31 -15.16 3.24 4.69
C ALA A 31 -14.12 3.39 5.80
N SER A 32 -12.85 3.57 5.44
CA SER A 32 -11.74 3.83 6.33
C SER A 32 -11.26 5.29 6.21
N ASP A 33 -12.05 6.16 5.61
CA ASP A 33 -11.87 7.62 5.62
C ASP A 33 -12.96 8.25 6.51
N PRO A 34 -12.61 8.73 7.71
CA PRO A 34 -13.56 9.36 8.64
C PRO A 34 -14.23 10.62 8.09
N ASP A 35 -13.57 11.32 7.17
CA ASP A 35 -14.07 12.56 6.58
C ASP A 35 -14.90 12.30 5.31
N TRP A 36 -14.89 11.06 4.81
CA TRP A 36 -15.62 10.70 3.62
C TRP A 36 -17.14 10.63 3.87
N LYS A 37 -17.88 11.22 2.92
CA LYS A 37 -19.34 11.21 2.84
C LYS A 37 -19.73 11.12 1.37
N ASP A 38 -20.96 10.72 1.10
CA ASP A 38 -21.47 10.68 -0.27
C ASP A 38 -21.30 12.04 -0.96
N GLY A 39 -20.76 12.01 -2.19
CA GLY A 39 -20.40 13.21 -2.96
C GLY A 39 -19.05 13.84 -2.62
N LEU A 40 -18.30 13.34 -1.64
CA LEU A 40 -16.91 13.72 -1.38
C LEU A 40 -15.93 12.71 -1.97
N ARG A 41 -14.71 13.18 -2.24
CA ARG A 41 -13.61 12.35 -2.71
C ARG A 41 -12.88 11.75 -1.50
N PRO A 42 -12.71 10.43 -1.44
CA PRO A 42 -12.01 9.82 -0.32
C PRO A 42 -10.50 10.10 -0.42
N ASN A 43 -9.88 10.23 0.74
CA ASN A 43 -8.47 10.53 0.93
C ASN A 43 -7.67 9.25 1.19
N ILE A 44 -6.41 9.28 0.76
CA ILE A 44 -5.42 8.25 0.99
C ILE A 44 -4.05 8.90 1.16
N VAL A 45 -3.12 8.18 1.77
CA VAL A 45 -1.71 8.55 1.79
C VAL A 45 -0.91 7.55 0.98
N ILE A 46 -0.06 8.07 0.11
CA ILE A 46 0.84 7.29 -0.72
C ILE A 46 2.27 7.47 -0.20
N VAL A 47 2.87 6.38 0.26
CA VAL A 47 4.26 6.32 0.70
C VAL A 47 5.11 5.79 -0.44
N TYR A 48 6.00 6.62 -0.96
CA TYR A 48 6.91 6.26 -2.04
C TYR A 48 8.25 5.72 -1.53
N GLY A 49 8.61 6.04 -0.29
CA GLY A 49 9.75 5.45 0.39
C GLY A 49 11.14 5.77 -0.21
N PRO A 50 12.20 5.13 0.32
CA PRO A 50 13.58 5.38 -0.08
C PRO A 50 13.87 4.88 -1.49
N GLU A 51 15.05 5.17 -2.05
CA GLU A 51 15.44 4.76 -3.40
C GLU A 51 15.38 3.24 -3.64
N SER A 52 15.58 2.44 -2.60
CA SER A 52 15.51 0.96 -2.67
C SER A 52 14.08 0.40 -2.82
N GLN A 53 13.07 1.26 -2.70
CA GLN A 53 11.67 0.90 -2.82
C GLN A 53 11.16 1.15 -4.26
N ASP A 54 10.82 0.05 -4.95
CA ASP A 54 10.36 0.06 -6.35
C ASP A 54 8.82 -0.12 -6.46
N TRP A 55 8.08 0.32 -5.45
CA TRP A 55 6.62 0.28 -5.38
C TRP A 55 6.09 1.45 -4.56
N LEU A 56 4.79 1.70 -4.67
CA LEU A 56 4.09 2.66 -3.80
C LEU A 56 3.24 1.88 -2.80
N ASP A 57 3.35 2.21 -1.52
CA ASP A 57 2.42 1.76 -0.50
C ASP A 57 1.29 2.79 -0.38
N VAL A 58 0.04 2.34 -0.40
CA VAL A 58 -1.14 3.19 -0.35
C VAL A 58 -1.99 2.80 0.84
N PHE A 59 -2.11 3.73 1.78
CA PHE A 59 -2.79 3.55 3.06
C PHE A 59 -4.15 4.24 3.06
N SER A 60 -5.12 3.63 3.76
CA SER A 60 -6.34 4.31 4.15
C SER A 60 -6.07 5.33 5.26
N MET A 61 -6.97 6.29 5.46
CA MET A 61 -6.81 7.29 6.53
C MET A 61 -6.87 6.65 7.93
N GLU A 62 -7.72 5.64 8.15
CA GLU A 62 -7.74 4.87 9.40
C GLU A 62 -6.37 4.27 9.74
N ALA A 63 -5.70 3.64 8.76
CA ALA A 63 -4.36 3.08 8.95
C ALA A 63 -3.29 4.16 9.21
N ILE A 64 -3.42 5.32 8.57
CA ILE A 64 -2.53 6.47 8.81
C ILE A 64 -2.70 7.02 10.22
N HIS A 65 -3.94 7.22 10.68
CA HIS A 65 -4.19 7.68 12.04
C HIS A 65 -3.66 6.70 13.09
N GLU A 66 -3.82 5.39 12.88
CA GLU A 66 -3.22 4.37 13.76
C GLU A 66 -1.68 4.48 13.80
N MET A 67 -1.02 4.70 12.66
CA MET A 67 0.43 4.90 12.61
C MET A 67 0.86 6.21 13.27
N ASP A 68 0.10 7.30 13.10
CA ASP A 68 0.38 8.59 13.75
C ASP A 68 0.32 8.49 15.27
N GLU A 69 -0.67 7.76 15.81
CA GLU A 69 -0.74 7.48 17.25
C GLU A 69 0.48 6.69 17.72
N GLN A 70 0.88 5.64 16.99
CA GLN A 70 2.05 4.82 17.32
C GLN A 70 3.35 5.64 17.30
N ILE A 71 3.57 6.46 16.26
CA ILE A 71 4.72 7.36 16.15
C ILE A 71 4.70 8.40 17.29
N GLY A 72 3.52 8.89 17.65
CA GLY A 72 3.29 9.81 18.76
C GLY A 72 3.75 9.25 20.11
N MET A 73 3.62 7.93 20.31
CA MET A 73 4.06 7.22 21.53
C MET A 73 5.57 6.97 21.59
N MET A 74 6.29 7.10 20.48
CA MET A 74 7.74 6.92 20.45
C MET A 74 8.48 8.10 21.09
N GLN A 75 9.67 7.84 21.65
CA GLN A 75 10.53 8.89 22.21
C GLN A 75 10.94 9.90 21.12
N ARG A 76 10.59 11.18 21.31
CA ARG A 76 10.98 12.27 20.39
C ARG A 76 12.50 12.32 20.20
N GLY A 77 12.92 12.43 18.94
CA GLY A 77 14.33 12.50 18.56
C GLY A 77 15.12 11.19 18.66
N SER A 78 14.48 10.07 19.04
CA SER A 78 15.13 8.76 18.93
C SER A 78 15.42 8.42 17.45
N PRO A 79 16.52 7.72 17.14
CA PRO A 79 16.85 7.32 15.77
C PRO A 79 15.71 6.56 15.08
N GLU A 80 15.05 5.67 15.81
CA GLU A 80 13.93 4.86 15.30
C GLU A 80 12.72 5.73 14.93
N ARG A 81 12.41 6.73 15.76
CA ARG A 81 11.32 7.66 15.49
C ARG A 81 11.64 8.54 14.28
N LEU A 82 12.86 9.06 14.20
CA LEU A 82 13.28 9.88 13.05
C LEU A 82 13.19 9.10 11.73
N LEU A 83 13.54 7.82 11.74
CA LEU A 83 13.45 6.96 10.56
C LEU A 83 11.99 6.78 10.09
N ILE A 84 11.06 6.51 11.00
CA ILE A 84 9.66 6.32 10.63
C ILE A 84 8.97 7.65 10.28
N GLU A 85 9.33 8.75 10.95
CA GLU A 85 8.86 10.10 10.59
C GLU A 85 9.35 10.49 9.19
N GLU A 86 10.61 10.19 8.84
CA GLU A 86 11.11 10.40 7.48
C GLU A 86 10.30 9.61 6.46
N LEU A 87 10.04 8.33 6.71
CA LEU A 87 9.28 7.47 5.80
C LEU A 87 7.81 7.93 5.65
N MET A 88 7.13 8.12 6.77
CA MET A 88 5.68 8.36 6.80
C MET A 88 5.30 9.81 6.54
N TYR A 89 6.17 10.77 6.84
CA TYR A 89 5.90 12.21 6.67
C TYR A 89 6.74 12.85 5.56
N GLY A 90 8.02 12.50 5.46
CA GLY A 90 8.91 13.04 4.42
C GLY A 90 8.77 12.33 3.07
N GLN A 91 8.59 11.01 3.10
CA GLN A 91 8.56 10.13 1.94
C GLN A 91 7.16 9.67 1.55
N SER A 92 6.17 10.54 1.81
CA SER A 92 4.77 10.32 1.49
C SER A 92 4.11 11.57 0.88
N PHE A 93 2.88 11.42 0.38
CA PHE A 93 2.01 12.52 0.01
C PHE A 93 0.54 12.09 0.10
N GLU A 94 -0.34 13.03 0.41
CA GLU A 94 -1.78 12.83 0.35
C GLU A 94 -2.30 12.87 -1.08
N ALA A 95 -3.29 12.03 -1.37
CA ALA A 95 -3.98 12.01 -2.64
C ALA A 95 -5.47 11.74 -2.44
N GLN A 96 -6.26 12.18 -3.42
CA GLN A 96 -7.70 11.91 -3.47
C GLN A 96 -8.02 11.01 -4.66
N ILE A 97 -9.03 10.16 -4.48
CA ILE A 97 -9.61 9.38 -5.57
C ILE A 97 -10.61 10.27 -6.31
N ASP A 98 -10.51 10.36 -7.63
CA ASP A 98 -11.48 11.10 -8.43
C ASP A 98 -12.86 10.44 -8.45
N ASP A 99 -13.85 11.14 -9.00
CA ASP A 99 -15.25 10.71 -8.98
C ASP A 99 -15.49 9.42 -9.80
N ASP A 100 -14.55 9.06 -10.70
CA ASP A 100 -14.57 7.83 -11.49
C ASP A 100 -13.85 6.66 -10.78
N GLY A 101 -13.32 6.89 -9.57
CA GLY A 101 -12.56 5.90 -8.82
C GLY A 101 -11.13 5.72 -9.31
N ARG A 102 -10.52 6.76 -9.90
CA ARG A 102 -9.14 6.74 -10.38
C ARG A 102 -8.21 7.49 -9.45
N LEU A 103 -6.98 7.01 -9.40
CA LEU A 103 -5.85 7.69 -8.77
C LEU A 103 -4.98 8.33 -9.85
N ILE A 104 -4.52 9.56 -9.60
CA ILE A 104 -3.46 10.19 -10.39
C ILE A 104 -2.12 9.89 -9.73
N ILE A 105 -1.22 9.21 -10.44
CA ILE A 105 0.15 8.98 -9.96
C ILE A 105 1.08 10.02 -10.63
N PRO A 106 1.63 10.98 -9.85
CA PRO A 106 2.56 11.98 -10.37
C PRO A 106 3.72 11.36 -11.15
N GLN A 107 4.15 12.03 -12.22
CA GLN A 107 5.22 11.54 -13.11
C GLN A 107 6.48 11.13 -12.34
N LYS A 108 6.92 11.96 -11.37
CA LYS A 108 8.09 11.65 -10.52
C LYS A 108 8.03 10.28 -9.82
N TYR A 109 6.85 9.86 -9.39
CA TYR A 109 6.67 8.58 -8.70
C TYR A 109 6.48 7.42 -9.68
N ARG A 110 5.92 7.69 -10.87
CA ARG A 110 5.92 6.72 -11.97
C ARG A 110 7.35 6.42 -12.41
N ASP A 111 8.16 7.44 -12.60
CA ASP A 111 9.57 7.30 -12.98
C ASP A 111 10.35 6.52 -11.91
N LYS A 112 10.15 6.87 -10.63
CA LYS A 112 10.79 6.21 -9.49
C LYS A 112 10.59 4.69 -9.48
N ILE A 113 9.35 4.21 -9.69
CA ILE A 113 9.04 2.77 -9.65
C ILE A 113 9.11 2.11 -11.04
N GLY A 114 9.54 2.86 -12.07
CA GLY A 114 9.55 2.41 -13.46
C GLY A 114 8.16 2.13 -14.04
N LEU A 115 7.09 2.76 -13.54
CA LEU A 115 5.72 2.54 -14.00
C LEU A 115 5.53 3.05 -15.43
N LYS A 116 5.19 2.15 -16.35
CA LYS A 116 4.97 2.46 -17.78
C LYS A 116 3.48 2.58 -18.07
N ASN A 117 2.91 1.57 -18.70
CA ASN A 117 1.55 1.59 -19.25
C ASN A 117 0.53 0.86 -18.38
N GLU A 118 1.00 0.10 -17.39
CA GLU A 118 0.18 -0.75 -16.54
C GLU A 118 0.68 -0.67 -15.10
N ALA A 119 -0.26 -0.77 -14.17
CA ALA A 119 -0.01 -0.80 -12.75
C ALA A 119 -0.64 -2.06 -12.15
N PHE A 120 0.16 -2.80 -11.40
CA PHE A 120 -0.28 -3.97 -10.66
C PHE A 120 -0.58 -3.61 -9.21
N PHE A 121 -1.80 -3.89 -8.78
CA PHE A 121 -2.29 -3.66 -7.43
C PHE A 121 -2.27 -4.97 -6.66
N ILE A 122 -1.82 -4.95 -5.40
CA ILE A 122 -1.87 -6.11 -4.51
C ILE A 122 -2.10 -5.70 -3.07
N SER A 123 -3.03 -6.38 -2.38
CA SER A 123 -3.26 -6.16 -0.96
C SER A 123 -2.04 -6.57 -0.12
N ALA A 124 -1.77 -5.79 0.92
CA ALA A 124 -0.79 -6.08 1.96
C ALA A 124 -1.41 -5.97 3.37
N GLY A 125 -2.72 -6.18 3.50
CA GLY A 125 -3.45 -6.16 4.77
C GLY A 125 -4.37 -4.95 4.87
N ASP A 126 -4.00 -3.97 5.70
CA ASP A 126 -4.67 -2.67 5.89
C ASP A 126 -4.19 -1.59 4.91
N TYR A 127 -3.23 -1.93 4.04
CA TYR A 127 -2.82 -1.13 2.90
C TYR A 127 -2.72 -2.00 1.65
N PHE A 128 -2.45 -1.38 0.51
CA PHE A 128 -2.14 -2.08 -0.72
C PHE A 128 -0.93 -1.46 -1.41
N ARG A 129 -0.35 -2.20 -2.35
CA ARG A 129 0.80 -1.76 -3.13
C ARG A 129 0.45 -1.54 -4.58
N ILE A 130 1.13 -0.56 -5.18
CA ILE A 130 1.12 -0.32 -6.62
C ILE A 130 2.53 -0.59 -7.16
N TRP A 131 2.61 -1.46 -8.16
CA TRP A 131 3.85 -1.90 -8.78
C TRP A 131 3.84 -1.64 -10.29
N ASN A 132 5.04 -1.52 -10.86
CA ASN A 132 5.24 -1.97 -12.24
C ASN A 132 5.10 -3.53 -12.28
N PRO A 133 4.27 -4.10 -13.17
CA PRO A 133 4.06 -5.55 -13.26
C PRO A 133 5.36 -6.37 -13.45
N GLU A 134 6.23 -5.96 -14.38
CA GLU A 134 7.51 -6.64 -14.68
C GLU A 134 8.41 -6.67 -13.43
N THR A 135 8.49 -5.55 -12.72
CA THR A 135 9.27 -5.43 -11.47
C THR A 135 8.70 -6.34 -10.38
N TYR A 136 7.37 -6.40 -10.24
CA TYR A 136 6.71 -7.28 -9.27
C TYR A 136 7.01 -8.76 -9.57
N GLU A 137 6.85 -9.19 -10.81
CA GLU A 137 7.09 -10.59 -11.23
C GLU A 137 8.51 -11.02 -10.92
N ALA A 138 9.51 -10.19 -11.26
CA ALA A 138 10.91 -10.48 -10.96
C ALA A 138 11.18 -10.61 -9.45
N ARG A 139 10.59 -9.75 -8.61
CA ARG A 139 10.71 -9.84 -7.15
C ARG A 139 9.96 -11.03 -6.57
N ALA A 140 8.78 -11.33 -7.11
CA ALA A 140 7.95 -12.46 -6.71
C ALA A 140 8.65 -13.78 -6.99
N ALA A 141 9.26 -13.95 -8.17
CA ALA A 141 10.04 -15.14 -8.52
C ALA A 141 11.20 -15.37 -7.53
N ARG A 142 11.97 -14.32 -7.23
CA ARG A 142 13.04 -14.39 -6.22
C ARG A 142 12.51 -14.73 -4.83
N ARG A 143 11.34 -14.21 -4.45
CA ARG A 143 10.70 -14.51 -3.16
C ARG A 143 10.24 -15.97 -3.11
N SER A 144 9.62 -16.47 -4.17
CA SER A 144 9.17 -17.87 -4.26
C SER A 144 10.35 -18.85 -4.16
N GLN A 145 11.48 -18.56 -4.83
CA GLN A 145 12.70 -19.37 -4.69
C GLN A 145 13.19 -19.44 -3.25
N ARG A 146 13.33 -18.29 -2.57
CA ARG A 146 13.75 -18.26 -1.16
C ARG A 146 12.80 -19.01 -0.24
N LEU A 147 11.50 -18.98 -0.51
CA LEU A 147 10.51 -19.72 0.27
C LEU A 147 10.60 -21.24 0.03
N ALA A 148 10.85 -21.67 -1.21
CA ALA A 148 11.06 -23.07 -1.54
C ALA A 148 12.35 -23.64 -0.91
N ASP A 149 13.38 -22.80 -0.72
CA ASP A 149 14.59 -23.19 0.01
C ASP A 149 14.35 -23.34 1.53
N GLN A 150 13.34 -22.65 2.07
CA GLN A 150 13.05 -22.57 3.50
C GLN A 150 11.99 -23.57 3.96
N TYR A 151 10.99 -23.87 3.12
CA TYR A 151 9.82 -24.67 3.47
C TYR A 151 9.62 -25.82 2.47
N PRO A 152 9.17 -27.01 2.93
CA PRO A 152 8.83 -28.10 2.03
C PRO A 152 7.63 -27.76 1.14
N GLU A 153 7.47 -28.49 0.04
CA GLU A 153 6.43 -28.23 -0.98
C GLU A 153 5.00 -28.31 -0.41
N ASP A 154 4.78 -29.16 0.59
CA ASP A 154 3.48 -29.39 1.24
C ASP A 154 3.25 -28.50 2.49
N PHE A 155 4.14 -27.54 2.73
CA PHE A 155 4.01 -26.62 3.86
C PHE A 155 2.73 -25.79 3.76
N ASP A 156 1.86 -25.87 4.77
CA ASP A 156 0.69 -25.00 4.91
C ASP A 156 1.09 -23.66 5.56
N PRO A 157 1.09 -22.53 4.83
CA PRO A 157 1.49 -21.24 5.39
C PRO A 157 0.58 -20.75 6.51
N ARG A 158 -0.66 -21.27 6.60
CA ARG A 158 -1.61 -20.90 7.66
C ARG A 158 -1.17 -21.44 9.03
N SER A 159 -0.26 -22.44 9.05
CA SER A 159 0.32 -22.95 10.30
C SER A 159 1.19 -21.91 11.03
N LEU A 160 1.63 -20.85 10.34
CA LEU A 160 2.40 -19.74 10.92
C LEU A 160 1.54 -18.77 11.73
N LEU A 161 0.21 -18.87 11.67
CA LEU A 161 -0.69 -17.96 12.38
C LEU A 161 -0.61 -18.24 13.90
N PRO A 162 -0.36 -17.23 14.74
CA PRO A 162 -0.39 -17.41 16.18
C PRO A 162 -1.83 -17.70 16.66
N PRO A 163 -2.00 -18.38 17.81
CA PRO A 163 -3.32 -18.54 18.40
C PRO A 163 -3.92 -17.17 18.74
N LEU A 164 -5.24 -17.04 18.60
CA LEU A 164 -5.94 -15.82 19.03
C LEU A 164 -5.75 -15.62 20.55
N PRO A 165 -5.55 -14.38 21.02
CA PRO A 165 -5.59 -14.08 22.44
C PRO A 165 -6.90 -14.59 23.02
N ARG A 166 -6.84 -15.42 24.06
CA ARG A 166 -8.04 -15.73 24.84
C ARG A 166 -8.37 -14.45 25.61
N GLY A 167 -9.55 -13.90 25.35
CA GLY A 167 -10.08 -12.76 26.11
C GLY A 167 -10.34 -13.11 27.57
#